data_AF-A0A3B1DK40-F1
#
_entry.id   AF-A0A3B1DK40-F1
#
_cell.length_a   1.000
_cell.length_b   1.000
_cell.length_c   1.000
_cell.angle_alpha   90.00
_cell.angle_beta   90.00
_cell.angle_gamma   90.00
#
_symmetry.space_group_name_H-M   'P 1'
#
loop_
_entity.id
_entity.type
_entity.pdbx_description
1 polymer ?
#
loop_
_entity_poly.entity_id
_entity_poly.type
_entity_poly.pdbx_seq_one_letter_code
_entity_poly.pdbx_strand_id
1 'polypeptide(L)'
;MNSSKKEFISEAEELLEEAVGHLLELQESAETGANPDTVNALFRSIHTLKGISGIFGLEGLKDMSHAIEEILDSLRLGNIEVTDDVISFLFKNIDILRELLKNAEQGNDFDVTPYLEDIEVFGQKTSSRQKQESLSGIIDEAIVSVLSNYEEQRLRANIRKDRALFIINAVFSLDDFDKSLSELTEKIKKEGELISTLPTSEDMPPDSIGFKLLFASDKN
;
A
#
# COMPACT_ATOMS: atom_id res chain seq x y z
N MET A 1 22.02 -30.83 18.60
CA MET A 1 20.93 -29.84 18.82
C MET A 1 21.44 -28.38 18.88
N ASN A 2 22.67 -28.08 19.34
CA ASN A 2 23.17 -26.69 19.34
C ASN A 2 23.50 -26.07 17.96
N SER A 3 23.82 -26.87 16.93
CA SER A 3 24.09 -26.33 15.57
C SER A 3 22.83 -25.74 14.93
N SER A 4 21.70 -26.46 15.01
CA SER A 4 20.43 -26.07 14.38
C SER A 4 19.81 -24.81 14.98
N LYS A 5 19.95 -24.59 16.30
CA LYS A 5 19.48 -23.33 16.92
C LYS A 5 20.30 -22.13 16.45
N LYS A 6 21.61 -22.28 16.31
CA LYS A 6 22.49 -21.19 15.85
C LYS A 6 22.25 -20.85 14.38
N GLU A 7 22.07 -21.86 13.53
CA GLU A 7 21.66 -21.69 12.13
C GLU A 7 20.33 -20.94 12.03
N PHE A 8 19.34 -21.32 12.84
CA PHE A 8 18.07 -20.59 12.92
C PHE A 8 18.23 -19.12 13.33
N ILE A 9 19.01 -18.83 14.39
CA ILE A 9 19.20 -17.43 14.84
C ILE A 9 19.82 -16.61 13.70
N SER A 10 20.83 -17.14 13.02
CA SER A 10 21.47 -16.49 11.87
C SER A 10 20.47 -16.23 10.74
N GLU A 11 19.65 -17.23 10.38
CA GLU A 11 18.64 -17.10 9.32
C GLU A 11 17.55 -16.09 9.70
N ALA A 12 17.12 -16.08 10.96
CA ALA A 12 16.16 -15.10 11.47
C ALA A 12 16.72 -13.67 11.48
N GLU A 13 18.00 -13.50 11.80
CA GLU A 13 18.70 -12.21 11.71
C GLU A 13 18.78 -11.71 10.27
N GLU A 14 19.14 -12.58 9.32
CA GLU A 14 19.17 -12.27 7.88
C GLU A 14 17.78 -11.84 7.37
N LEU A 15 16.73 -12.58 7.70
CA LEU A 15 15.36 -12.24 7.32
C LEU A 15 14.90 -10.89 7.89
N LEU A 16 15.30 -10.56 9.13
CA LEU A 16 14.99 -9.26 9.76
C LEU A 16 15.80 -8.11 9.13
N GLU A 17 17.02 -8.36 8.68
CA GLU A 17 17.82 -7.40 7.92
C GLU A 17 17.21 -7.13 6.55
N GLU A 18 16.82 -8.18 5.81
CA GLU A 18 16.10 -8.07 4.54
C GLU A 18 14.78 -7.30 4.71
N ALA A 19 14.00 -7.62 5.74
CA ALA A 19 12.75 -6.93 6.03
C ALA A 19 12.96 -5.41 6.24
N VAL A 20 14.02 -5.02 6.95
CA VAL A 20 14.38 -3.59 7.11
C VAL A 20 14.78 -2.95 5.79
N GLY A 21 15.56 -3.64 4.96
CA GLY A 21 15.93 -3.16 3.62
C GLY A 21 14.69 -2.87 2.77
N HIS A 22 13.76 -3.83 2.70
CA HIS A 22 12.51 -3.64 1.97
C HIS A 22 11.63 -2.54 2.55
N LEU A 23 11.60 -2.36 3.88
CA LEU A 23 10.82 -1.31 4.50
C LEU A 23 11.41 0.09 4.23
N LEU A 24 12.74 0.22 4.14
CA LEU A 24 13.41 1.45 3.72
C LEU A 24 13.09 1.77 2.24
N GLU A 25 13.17 0.79 1.35
CA GLU A 25 12.77 0.96 -0.06
C GLU A 25 11.29 1.37 -0.18
N LEU A 26 10.44 0.81 0.67
CA LEU A 26 9.03 1.16 0.73
C LEU A 26 8.83 2.62 1.18
N GLN A 27 9.62 3.08 2.16
CA GLN A 27 9.63 4.46 2.62
C GLN A 27 10.06 5.44 1.53
N GLU A 28 11.14 5.13 0.81
CA GLU A 28 11.62 5.98 -0.28
C GLU A 28 10.61 6.07 -1.43
N SER A 29 9.92 4.98 -1.74
CA SER A 29 8.93 4.94 -2.83
C SER A 29 7.54 5.48 -2.46
N ALA A 30 7.22 5.62 -1.17
CA ALA A 30 5.89 6.02 -0.68
C ALA A 30 5.39 7.34 -1.29
N GLU A 31 6.28 8.31 -1.54
CA GLU A 31 5.93 9.61 -2.14
C GLU A 31 5.47 9.51 -3.61
N THR A 32 5.93 8.49 -4.33
CA THR A 32 5.69 8.31 -5.76
C THR A 32 4.64 7.23 -6.08
N GLY A 33 4.31 6.41 -5.08
CA GLY A 33 3.42 5.26 -5.16
C GLY A 33 4.17 4.03 -4.67
N ALA A 34 3.68 3.41 -3.60
CA ALA A 34 4.32 2.23 -3.01
C ALA A 34 4.41 1.09 -4.03
N ASN A 35 5.62 0.60 -4.27
CA ASN A 35 5.85 -0.52 -5.18
C ASN A 35 5.27 -1.83 -4.60
N PRO A 36 4.28 -2.46 -5.27
CA PRO A 36 3.69 -3.71 -4.79
C PRO A 36 4.71 -4.84 -4.63
N ASP A 37 5.77 -4.86 -5.45
CA ASP A 37 6.82 -5.88 -5.35
C ASP A 37 7.63 -5.76 -4.06
N THR A 38 7.88 -4.54 -3.59
CA THR A 38 8.57 -4.27 -2.32
C THR A 38 7.72 -4.72 -1.14
N VAL A 39 6.40 -4.44 -1.16
CA VAL A 39 5.47 -4.93 -0.13
C VAL A 39 5.43 -6.46 -0.11
N ASN A 40 5.39 -7.10 -1.28
CA ASN A 40 5.43 -8.57 -1.39
C ASN A 40 6.75 -9.16 -0.89
N ALA A 41 7.87 -8.48 -1.11
CA ALA A 41 9.18 -8.92 -0.62
C ALA A 41 9.23 -8.86 0.92
N LEU A 42 8.82 -7.73 1.50
CA LEU A 42 8.69 -7.56 2.95
C LEU A 42 7.78 -8.62 3.58
N PHE A 43 6.61 -8.86 2.98
CA PHE A 43 5.69 -9.92 3.41
C PHE A 43 6.35 -11.30 3.43
N ARG A 44 7.12 -11.65 2.39
CA ARG A 44 7.80 -12.96 2.34
C ARG A 44 8.86 -13.11 3.43
N SER A 45 9.63 -12.07 3.74
CA SER A 45 10.63 -12.13 4.82
C SER A 45 9.95 -12.40 6.17
N ILE A 46 8.88 -11.68 6.49
CA ILE A 46 8.12 -11.87 7.74
C ILE A 46 7.37 -13.22 7.77
N HIS A 47 6.76 -13.63 6.65
CA HIS A 47 6.08 -14.92 6.56
C HIS A 47 7.05 -16.11 6.74
N THR A 48 8.24 -16.00 6.16
CA THR A 48 9.29 -17.01 6.33
C THR A 48 9.74 -17.04 7.79
N LEU A 49 9.99 -15.87 8.41
CA LEU A 49 10.34 -15.75 9.82
C LEU A 49 9.29 -16.40 10.73
N LYS A 50 7.99 -16.20 10.48
CA LYS A 50 6.90 -16.86 11.19
C LYS A 50 7.00 -18.38 11.09
N GLY A 51 7.19 -18.89 9.87
CA GLY A 51 7.30 -20.32 9.59
C GLY A 51 8.45 -20.97 10.36
N ILE A 52 9.65 -20.39 10.28
CA ILE A 52 10.82 -20.93 11.00
C ILE A 52 10.66 -20.77 12.52
N SER A 53 10.10 -19.66 13.01
CA SER A 53 9.86 -19.45 14.45
C SER A 53 8.95 -20.52 15.05
N GLY A 54 7.90 -20.93 14.31
CA GLY A 54 7.01 -22.00 14.73
C GLY A 54 7.67 -23.39 14.75
N ILE A 55 8.58 -23.66 13.82
CA ILE A 55 9.35 -24.93 13.79
C ILE A 55 10.26 -25.04 15.03
N PHE A 56 10.86 -23.92 15.45
CA PHE A 56 11.77 -23.87 16.60
C PHE A 56 11.08 -23.59 17.95
N GLY A 57 9.74 -23.48 17.97
CA GLY A 57 8.95 -23.31 19.18
C GLY A 57 9.11 -21.95 19.87
N LEU A 58 9.51 -20.92 19.12
CA LEU A 58 9.60 -19.55 19.62
C LEU A 58 8.25 -18.85 19.45
N GLU A 59 7.29 -19.18 20.33
CA GLU A 59 5.90 -18.72 20.21
C GLU A 59 5.79 -17.19 20.18
N GLY A 60 6.49 -16.46 21.04
CA GLY A 60 6.45 -14.99 21.01
C GLY A 60 6.90 -14.37 19.69
N LEU A 61 7.93 -14.94 19.05
CA LEU A 61 8.43 -14.49 17.75
C LEU A 61 7.45 -14.85 16.61
N LYS A 62 6.87 -16.05 16.68
CA LYS A 62 5.84 -16.52 15.76
C LYS A 62 4.57 -15.67 15.84
N ASP A 63 4.08 -15.36 17.04
CA ASP A 63 2.84 -14.61 17.23
C ASP A 63 3.02 -13.15 16.77
N MET A 64 4.15 -12.52 17.12
CA MET A 64 4.47 -11.18 16.64
C MET A 64 4.64 -11.11 15.12
N SER A 65 5.37 -12.05 14.52
CA SER A 65 5.54 -12.10 13.06
C SER A 65 4.21 -12.35 12.34
N HIS A 66 3.31 -13.15 12.92
CA HIS A 66 1.96 -13.34 12.39
C HIS A 66 1.13 -12.04 12.44
N ALA A 67 1.12 -11.33 13.57
CA ALA A 67 0.39 -10.07 13.69
C ALA A 67 0.91 -9.01 12.70
N ILE A 68 2.22 -8.94 12.49
CA ILE A 68 2.83 -8.06 11.48
C ILE A 68 2.45 -8.52 10.07
N GLU A 69 2.44 -9.82 9.80
CA GLU A 69 2.02 -10.40 8.51
C GLU A 69 0.60 -10.02 8.13
N GLU A 70 -0.34 -9.96 9.08
CA GLU A 70 -1.73 -9.54 8.82
C GLU A 70 -1.83 -8.06 8.37
N ILE A 71 -1.01 -7.18 8.93
CA ILE A 71 -0.90 -5.78 8.49
C ILE A 71 -0.32 -5.71 7.07
N LEU A 72 0.75 -6.47 6.81
CA LEU A 72 1.37 -6.55 5.49
C LEU A 72 0.43 -7.13 4.44
N ASP A 73 -0.40 -8.11 4.79
CA ASP A 73 -1.41 -8.66 3.88
C ASP A 73 -2.49 -7.62 3.54
N SER A 74 -2.91 -6.85 4.54
CA SER A 74 -3.84 -5.73 4.32
C SER A 74 -3.27 -4.65 3.41
N LEU A 75 -1.96 -4.39 3.49
CA LEU A 75 -1.24 -3.51 2.56
C LEU A 75 -1.21 -4.09 1.13
N ARG A 76 -0.95 -5.40 0.98
CA ARG A 76 -0.92 -6.09 -0.33
C ARG A 76 -2.28 -6.06 -1.02
N LEU A 77 -3.35 -6.21 -0.24
CA LEU A 77 -4.73 -6.19 -0.74
C LEU A 77 -5.25 -4.76 -0.99
N GLY A 78 -4.48 -3.72 -0.64
CA GLY A 78 -4.92 -2.33 -0.74
C GLY A 78 -5.97 -1.92 0.29
N ASN A 79 -6.23 -2.76 1.30
CA ASN A 79 -7.15 -2.46 2.40
C ASN A 79 -6.56 -1.41 3.36
N ILE A 80 -5.23 -1.37 3.46
CA ILE A 80 -4.48 -0.34 4.15
C ILE A 80 -3.56 0.35 3.12
N GLU A 81 -3.46 1.68 3.17
CA GLU A 81 -2.47 2.44 2.42
C GLU A 81 -1.14 2.50 3.16
N VAL A 82 -0.06 2.49 2.37
CA VAL A 82 1.29 2.79 2.83
C VAL A 82 1.36 4.28 3.19
N THR A 83 1.50 4.56 4.48
CA THR A 83 1.63 5.92 5.06
C THR A 83 2.83 5.95 6.01
N ASP A 84 3.35 7.14 6.32
CA ASP A 84 4.48 7.30 7.25
C ASP A 84 4.17 6.70 8.63
N ASP A 85 2.92 6.78 9.09
CA ASP A 85 2.45 6.17 10.32
C ASP A 85 2.58 4.64 10.27
N VAL A 86 2.17 4.01 9.16
CA VAL A 86 2.27 2.56 8.95
C VAL A 86 3.72 2.12 8.84
N ILE A 87 4.55 2.85 8.10
CA ILE A 87 5.98 2.53 7.94
C ILE A 87 6.69 2.63 9.29
N SER A 88 6.47 3.72 10.03
CA SER A 88 7.05 3.92 11.36
C SER A 88 6.60 2.81 12.32
N PHE A 89 5.34 2.41 12.23
CA PHE A 89 4.79 1.30 13.02
C PHE A 89 5.46 -0.04 12.69
N LEU A 90 5.69 -0.34 11.41
CA LEU A 90 6.38 -1.56 10.98
C LEU A 90 7.84 -1.56 11.45
N PHE A 91 8.57 -0.44 11.37
CA PHE A 91 9.94 -0.34 11.89
C PHE A 91 10.00 -0.68 13.38
N LYS A 92 9.14 -0.05 14.18
CA LYS A 92 9.02 -0.33 15.62
C LYS A 92 8.83 -1.82 15.91
N ASN A 93 7.96 -2.48 15.15
CA ASN A 93 7.63 -3.89 15.37
C ASN A 93 8.73 -4.85 14.87
N ILE A 94 9.46 -4.50 13.81
CA ILE A 94 10.66 -5.25 13.41
C ILE A 94 11.76 -5.14 14.48
N ASP A 95 11.92 -3.98 15.12
CA ASP A 95 12.86 -3.83 16.23
C ASP A 95 12.46 -4.68 17.46
N ILE A 96 11.15 -4.83 17.73
CA ILE A 96 10.66 -5.75 18.77
C ILE A 96 10.94 -7.21 18.40
N LEU A 97 10.79 -7.62 17.13
CA LEU A 97 11.17 -8.96 16.68
C LEU A 97 12.68 -9.23 16.89
N ARG A 98 13.54 -8.24 16.63
CA ARG A 98 14.99 -8.35 16.91
C ARG A 98 15.27 -8.50 18.40
N GLU A 99 14.57 -7.76 19.25
CA GLU A 99 14.69 -7.89 20.70
C GLU A 99 14.23 -9.27 21.19
N LEU A 100 13.14 -9.80 20.65
CA LEU A 100 12.66 -11.15 20.93
C LEU A 100 13.68 -12.22 20.54
N LEU A 101 14.27 -12.10 19.34
CA LEU A 101 15.28 -13.03 18.87
C LEU A 101 16.51 -13.06 19.80
N LYS A 102 16.97 -11.87 20.22
CA LYS A 102 18.07 -11.73 21.18
C LYS A 102 17.74 -12.32 22.56
N ASN A 103 16.51 -12.12 23.06
CA ASN A 103 16.08 -12.73 24.32
C ASN A 103 15.97 -14.26 24.21
N ALA A 104 15.50 -14.78 23.08
CA ALA A 104 15.43 -16.21 22.80
C ALA A 104 16.82 -16.88 22.71
N GLU A 105 17.83 -16.15 22.23
CA GLU A 105 19.23 -16.59 22.27
C GLU A 105 19.74 -16.73 23.72
N GLN A 106 19.41 -15.74 24.56
CA GLN A 106 19.81 -15.68 25.97
C GLN A 106 18.97 -16.58 26.90
N GLY A 107 17.84 -17.10 26.41
CA GLY A 107 16.90 -17.90 27.20
C GLY A 107 16.05 -17.08 28.17
N ASN A 108 15.87 -15.78 27.89
CA ASN A 108 15.02 -14.90 28.66
C ASN A 108 13.58 -15.00 28.16
N ASP A 109 12.64 -14.88 29.10
CA ASP A 109 11.23 -14.72 28.78
C ASP A 109 10.93 -13.26 28.44
N PHE A 110 10.05 -13.04 27.47
CA PHE A 110 9.66 -11.70 27.01
C PHE A 110 8.16 -11.71 26.76
N ASP A 111 7.43 -10.86 27.51
CA ASP A 111 5.99 -10.76 27.36
C ASP A 111 5.64 -9.95 26.11
N VAL A 112 5.10 -10.65 25.11
CA VAL A 112 4.66 -10.06 23.84
C VAL A 112 3.24 -9.48 23.89
N THR A 113 2.47 -9.78 24.93
CA THR A 113 1.04 -9.42 25.01
C THR A 113 0.76 -7.94 24.74
N PRO A 114 1.50 -6.98 25.34
CA PRO A 114 1.25 -5.56 25.10
C PRO A 114 1.50 -5.13 23.65
N TYR A 115 2.42 -5.82 22.97
CA TYR A 115 2.78 -5.51 21.59
C TYR A 115 1.79 -6.11 20.59
N LEU A 116 1.28 -7.31 20.88
CA LEU A 116 0.19 -7.91 20.09
C LEU A 116 -1.08 -7.05 20.15
N GLU A 117 -1.44 -6.56 21.35
CA GLU A 117 -2.56 -5.63 21.54
C GLU A 117 -2.35 -4.32 20.76
N ASP A 118 -1.12 -3.76 20.78
CA ASP A 118 -0.78 -2.55 20.01
C ASP A 118 -0.93 -2.76 18.50
N ILE A 119 -0.49 -3.90 17.96
CA ILE A 119 -0.64 -4.25 16.54
C ILE A 119 -2.12 -4.41 16.16
N GLU A 120 -2.90 -5.13 16.97
CA GLU A 120 -4.33 -5.33 16.69
C GLU A 120 -5.07 -3.98 16.66
N VAL A 121 -4.86 -3.14 17.68
CA VAL A 121 -5.47 -1.81 17.78
C VAL A 121 -5.04 -0.93 16.60
N PHE A 122 -3.76 -0.98 16.21
CA PHE A 122 -3.26 -0.24 15.07
C PHE A 122 -3.92 -0.67 13.76
N GLY A 123 -4.02 -1.97 13.51
CA GLY A 123 -4.66 -2.53 12.30
C GLY A 123 -6.14 -2.15 12.18
N GLN A 124 -6.89 -2.24 13.28
CA GLN A 124 -8.31 -1.85 13.32
C GLN A 124 -8.49 -0.35 13.09
N LYS A 125 -7.68 0.49 13.75
CA LYS A 125 -7.75 1.95 13.63
C LYS A 125 -7.41 2.42 12.22
N THR A 126 -6.36 1.84 11.62
CA THR A 126 -5.89 2.22 10.28
C THR A 126 -6.92 1.86 9.22
N SER A 127 -7.45 0.64 9.25
CA SER A 127 -8.51 0.19 8.34
C SER A 127 -9.77 1.05 8.47
N SER A 128 -10.18 1.40 9.70
CA SER A 128 -11.36 2.23 9.94
C SER A 128 -11.19 3.67 9.48
N ARG A 129 -10.01 4.28 9.74
CA ARG A 129 -9.69 5.64 9.33
C ARG A 129 -9.65 5.78 7.81
N GLN A 130 -9.00 4.85 7.12
CA GLN A 130 -8.91 4.89 5.65
C GLN A 130 -10.22 4.51 4.96
N LYS A 131 -11.07 3.71 5.60
CA LYS A 131 -12.45 3.48 5.15
C LYS A 131 -13.34 4.72 5.31
N GLN A 132 -13.03 5.62 6.25
CA GLN A 132 -13.69 6.92 6.41
C GLN A 132 -13.10 8.03 5.53
N GLU A 133 -11.78 7.99 5.27
CA GLU A 133 -11.11 8.81 4.24
C GLU A 133 -11.34 8.27 2.81
N SER A 134 -12.18 7.24 2.68
CA SER A 134 -12.56 6.63 1.41
C SER A 134 -13.07 7.70 0.43
N LEU A 135 -12.64 7.56 -0.82
CA LEU A 135 -13.00 8.37 -1.98
C LEU A 135 -14.51 8.64 -2.14
N SER A 136 -15.35 7.86 -1.44
CA SER A 136 -16.82 7.87 -1.33
C SER A 136 -17.51 9.20 -0.92
N GLY A 137 -16.82 10.34 -0.99
CA GLY A 137 -17.42 11.68 -0.96
C GLY A 137 -16.73 12.71 -1.85
N ILE A 138 -15.62 12.32 -2.51
CA ILE A 138 -14.80 13.16 -3.38
C ILE A 138 -15.02 12.76 -4.84
N ILE A 139 -15.14 11.45 -5.13
CA ILE A 139 -15.36 10.88 -6.46
C ILE A 139 -16.43 9.79 -6.36
N ASP A 140 -17.19 9.64 -7.45
CA ASP A 140 -18.22 8.60 -7.60
C ASP A 140 -17.60 7.19 -7.44
N GLU A 141 -18.22 6.36 -6.60
CA GLU A 141 -17.78 4.99 -6.31
C GLU A 141 -17.72 4.14 -7.59
N ALA A 142 -18.58 4.42 -8.57
CA ALA A 142 -18.54 3.76 -9.88
C ALA A 142 -17.22 4.00 -10.62
N ILE A 143 -16.64 5.21 -10.51
CA ILE A 143 -15.35 5.55 -11.12
C ILE A 143 -14.22 4.83 -10.36
N VAL A 144 -14.24 4.87 -9.03
CA VAL A 144 -13.21 4.22 -8.20
C VAL A 144 -13.13 2.73 -8.49
N SER A 145 -14.28 2.06 -8.65
CA SER A 145 -14.35 0.61 -8.88
C SER A 145 -13.72 0.11 -10.18
N VAL A 146 -13.50 1.01 -11.16
CA VAL A 146 -12.93 0.67 -12.47
C VAL A 146 -11.48 1.14 -12.63
N LEU A 147 -10.92 1.84 -11.64
CA LEU A 147 -9.52 2.23 -11.66
C LEU A 147 -8.64 1.01 -11.42
N SER A 148 -7.51 0.96 -12.11
CA SER A 148 -6.42 0.06 -11.73
C SER A 148 -5.79 0.50 -10.41
N ASN A 149 -5.12 -0.42 -9.72
CA ASN A 149 -4.38 -0.11 -8.49
C ASN A 149 -3.39 1.07 -8.69
N TYR A 150 -2.77 1.16 -9.87
CA TYR A 150 -1.87 2.27 -10.20
C TYR A 150 -2.62 3.61 -10.25
N GLU A 151 -3.76 3.67 -10.95
CA GLU A 151 -4.55 4.90 -11.08
C GLU A 151 -5.18 5.33 -9.75
N GLU A 152 -5.64 4.37 -8.94
CA GLU A 152 -6.15 4.65 -7.59
C GLU A 152 -5.06 5.26 -6.69
N GLN A 153 -3.85 4.70 -6.73
CA GLN A 153 -2.71 5.26 -6.00
C GLN A 153 -2.38 6.68 -6.47
N ARG A 154 -2.39 6.97 -7.79
CA ARG A 154 -2.19 8.32 -8.33
C ARG A 154 -3.28 9.29 -7.90
N LEU A 155 -4.53 8.85 -7.90
CA LEU A 155 -5.67 9.64 -7.43
C LEU A 155 -5.50 10.04 -5.96
N ARG A 156 -5.23 9.07 -5.09
CA ARG A 156 -4.99 9.30 -3.66
C ARG A 156 -3.79 10.22 -3.43
N ALA A 157 -2.70 10.04 -4.18
CA ALA A 157 -1.53 10.92 -4.11
C ALA A 157 -1.85 12.38 -4.48
N ASN A 158 -2.75 12.63 -5.44
CA ASN A 158 -3.19 13.98 -5.79
C ASN A 158 -4.12 14.58 -4.73
N ILE A 159 -5.02 13.79 -4.12
CA ILE A 159 -5.85 14.21 -2.99
C ILE A 159 -4.98 14.64 -1.81
N ARG A 160 -3.94 13.87 -1.48
CA ARG A 160 -2.99 14.21 -0.41
C ARG A 160 -2.25 15.53 -0.64
N LYS A 161 -2.03 15.90 -1.90
CA LYS A 161 -1.42 17.17 -2.28
C LYS A 161 -2.41 18.34 -2.28
N ASP A 162 -3.64 18.10 -1.83
CA ASP A 162 -4.74 19.07 -1.82
C ASP A 162 -5.00 19.67 -3.22
N ARG A 163 -4.77 18.87 -4.27
CA ARG A 163 -5.01 19.26 -5.66
C ARG A 163 -6.49 19.14 -5.98
N ALA A 164 -7.01 20.13 -6.70
CA ALA A 164 -8.38 20.10 -7.20
C ALA A 164 -8.57 18.97 -8.22
N LEU A 165 -9.57 18.13 -7.99
CA LEU A 165 -9.94 17.02 -8.86
C LEU A 165 -11.10 17.41 -9.78
N PHE A 166 -10.97 17.05 -11.05
CA PHE A 166 -11.95 17.32 -12.09
C PHE A 166 -12.26 16.04 -12.86
N ILE A 167 -13.53 15.86 -13.20
CA ILE A 167 -13.97 14.87 -14.18
C ILE A 167 -14.40 15.64 -15.42
N ILE A 168 -13.65 15.47 -16.50
CA ILE A 168 -13.96 16.11 -17.77
C ILE A 168 -14.71 15.09 -18.63
N ASN A 169 -15.99 15.35 -18.88
CA ASN A 169 -16.77 14.60 -19.84
C ASN A 169 -16.48 15.14 -21.24
N ALA A 170 -15.85 14.33 -22.07
CA ALA A 170 -15.49 14.69 -23.44
C ALA A 170 -16.18 13.77 -24.43
N VAL A 171 -16.77 14.36 -25.46
CA VAL A 171 -17.49 13.66 -26.52
C VAL A 171 -16.84 14.00 -27.85
N PHE A 172 -16.54 12.98 -28.65
CA PHE A 172 -15.83 13.12 -29.91
C PHE A 172 -16.57 12.42 -31.04
N SER A 173 -16.39 12.88 -32.27
CA SER A 173 -16.85 12.17 -33.46
C SER A 173 -15.99 10.93 -33.70
N LEU A 174 -16.58 9.83 -34.17
CA LEU A 174 -15.82 8.63 -34.53
C LEU A 174 -14.79 8.89 -35.64
N ASP A 175 -14.97 9.95 -36.44
CA ASP A 175 -14.06 10.28 -37.54
C ASP A 175 -12.72 10.90 -37.08
N ASP A 176 -12.70 11.55 -35.92
CA ASP A 176 -11.54 12.36 -35.47
C ASP A 176 -11.14 12.20 -34.01
N PHE A 177 -11.79 11.28 -33.27
CA PHE A 177 -11.61 11.17 -31.82
C PHE A 177 -10.16 10.97 -31.38
N ASP A 178 -9.37 10.14 -32.08
CA ASP A 178 -7.97 9.89 -31.71
C ASP A 178 -7.15 11.17 -31.64
N LYS A 179 -7.31 12.02 -32.67
CA LYS A 179 -6.60 13.31 -32.77
C LYS A 179 -7.14 14.29 -31.73
N SER A 180 -8.45 14.43 -31.64
CA SER A 180 -9.11 15.38 -30.72
C SER A 180 -8.87 15.04 -29.26
N LEU A 181 -8.87 13.75 -28.90
CA LEU A 181 -8.55 13.26 -27.56
C LEU A 181 -7.07 13.50 -27.21
N SER A 182 -6.16 13.25 -28.15
CA SER A 182 -4.74 13.53 -27.97
C SER A 182 -4.48 15.02 -27.75
N GLU A 183 -5.10 15.89 -28.54
CA GLU A 183 -5.00 17.35 -28.38
C GLU A 183 -5.58 17.84 -27.05
N LEU A 184 -6.71 17.28 -26.61
CA LEU A 184 -7.30 17.57 -25.30
C LEU A 184 -6.35 17.15 -24.18
N THR A 185 -5.86 15.92 -24.24
CA THR A 185 -4.95 15.34 -23.25
C THR A 185 -3.67 16.17 -23.12
N GLU A 186 -3.07 16.59 -24.23
CA GLU A 186 -1.89 17.46 -24.23
C GLU A 186 -2.15 18.84 -23.66
N LYS A 187 -3.38 19.39 -23.80
CA LYS A 187 -3.74 20.67 -23.21
C LYS A 187 -3.89 20.56 -21.69
N ILE A 188 -4.63 19.56 -21.21
CA ILE A 188 -4.90 19.41 -19.77
C ILE A 188 -3.63 19.04 -18.99
N LYS A 189 -2.73 18.25 -19.58
CA LYS A 189 -1.43 17.89 -18.96
C LYS A 189 -0.52 19.10 -18.69
N LYS A 190 -0.80 20.27 -19.27
CA LYS A 190 -0.06 21.52 -18.98
C LYS A 190 -0.50 22.17 -17.67
N GLU A 191 -1.70 21.85 -17.20
CA GLU A 191 -2.33 22.45 -16.02
C GLU A 191 -2.40 21.48 -14.82
N GLY A 192 -1.86 20.27 -14.98
CA GLY A 192 -1.88 19.24 -13.96
C GLY A 192 -1.67 17.84 -14.52
N GLU A 193 -2.21 16.85 -13.81
CA GLU A 193 -2.01 15.43 -14.08
C GLU A 193 -3.29 14.75 -14.55
N LEU A 194 -3.22 14.08 -15.71
CA LEU A 194 -4.27 13.14 -16.13
C LEU A 194 -4.05 11.79 -15.43
N ILE A 195 -4.99 11.41 -14.57
CA ILE A 195 -4.92 10.17 -13.77
C ILE A 195 -5.46 8.99 -14.57
N SER A 196 -6.65 9.13 -15.17
CA SER A 196 -7.31 8.04 -15.91
C SER A 196 -8.19 8.57 -17.04
N THR A 197 -8.42 7.72 -18.05
CA THR A 197 -9.35 7.99 -19.16
C THR A 197 -10.29 6.80 -19.28
N LEU A 198 -11.54 7.00 -18.87
CA LEU A 198 -12.55 5.96 -18.82
C LEU A 198 -13.56 6.13 -19.96
N PRO A 199 -13.87 5.08 -20.73
CA PRO A 199 -14.91 5.17 -21.75
C PRO A 199 -16.29 5.40 -21.10
N THR A 200 -17.16 6.18 -21.76
CA THR A 200 -18.54 6.37 -21.34
C THR A 200 -19.50 6.36 -22.53
N SER A 201 -20.74 5.98 -22.26
CA SER A 201 -21.84 5.94 -23.22
C SER A 201 -23.05 6.78 -22.78
N GLU A 202 -22.90 7.59 -21.73
CA GLU A 202 -23.96 8.47 -21.23
C GLU A 202 -24.20 9.66 -22.18
N ASP A 203 -25.47 9.89 -22.54
CA ASP A 203 -25.94 11.06 -23.30
C ASP A 203 -25.13 11.38 -24.58
N MET A 204 -24.82 10.33 -25.36
CA MET A 204 -23.98 10.44 -26.56
C MET A 204 -24.79 10.70 -27.85
N PRO A 205 -24.40 11.67 -28.69
CA PRO A 205 -24.90 11.80 -30.06
C PRO A 205 -24.65 10.55 -30.93
N PRO A 206 -25.40 10.35 -32.03
CA PRO A 206 -25.06 9.35 -33.04
C PRO A 206 -23.64 9.54 -33.58
N ASP A 207 -22.97 8.43 -33.90
CA ASP A 207 -21.61 8.40 -34.46
C ASP A 207 -20.54 9.11 -33.60
N SER A 208 -20.69 9.02 -32.27
CA SER A 208 -19.76 9.62 -31.31
C SER A 208 -19.28 8.63 -30.25
N ILE A 209 -18.13 8.97 -29.63
CA ILE A 209 -17.53 8.23 -28.52
C ILE A 209 -17.24 9.17 -27.35
N GLY A 210 -17.52 8.71 -26.14
CA GLY A 210 -17.41 9.49 -24.92
C GLY A 210 -16.29 9.00 -24.03
N PHE A 211 -15.62 9.93 -23.36
CA PHE A 211 -14.63 9.64 -22.33
C PHE A 211 -14.85 10.52 -21.10
N LYS A 212 -14.69 9.93 -19.92
CA LYS A 212 -14.52 10.64 -18.65
C LYS A 212 -13.03 10.68 -18.35
N LEU A 213 -12.43 11.86 -18.39
CA LEU A 213 -11.03 12.07 -18.05
C LEU A 213 -10.94 12.52 -16.61
N LEU A 214 -10.31 11.70 -15.76
CA LEU A 214 -10.05 12.03 -14.36
C LEU A 214 -8.74 12.81 -14.27
N PHE A 215 -8.83 14.07 -13.86
CA PHE A 215 -7.74 15.04 -13.92
C PHE A 215 -7.53 15.71 -12.56
N ALA A 216 -6.28 15.88 -12.14
CA ALA A 216 -5.90 16.65 -10.97
C ALA A 216 -5.15 17.92 -11.38
N SER A 217 -5.66 19.10 -11.03
CA SER A 217 -5.03 20.37 -11.40
C SER A 217 -4.05 20.88 -10.35
N ASP A 218 -3.02 21.57 -10.81
CA ASP A 218 -2.09 22.34 -9.97
C ASP A 218 -2.63 23.71 -9.53
N LYS A 219 -3.78 24.14 -10.08
CA LYS A 219 -4.41 25.44 -9.77
C LYS A 219 -5.79 25.20 -9.15
N ASN A 220 -6.04 25.85 -8.01
CA ASN A 220 -7.37 25.96 -7.41
C ASN A 220 -8.26 26.95 -8.18
#